data_AF-A0A661RXR5-F1
#
_entry.id   AF-A0A661RXR5-F1
#
_cell.length_a   1.000
_cell.length_b   1.000
_cell.length_c   1.000
_cell.angle_alpha   90.00
_cell.angle_beta   90.00
_cell.angle_gamma   90.00
#
_symmetry.space_group_name_H-M   'P 1'
#
loop_
_entity.id
_entity.type
_entity.pdbx_description
1 polymer ?
#
loop_
_entity_poly.entity_id
_entity_poly.type
_entity_poly.pdbx_seq_one_letter_code
_entity_poly.pdbx_strand_id
1 'polypeptide(L)'
;FGRAAFIIVVDTETLEFEAFDNNENKNAFKGAGIQAAAMISDKDAKVLLTGFCGPNAFTTLETAGVKVVNDQTGRIIDVVQKFKQGNVVYAEDSNKDGHW
;
A
#
# COMPACT_ATOMS: atom_id res chain seq x y z
N PHE A 1 -4.19 0.87 -4.54
CA PHE A 1 -4.43 0.21 -3.24
C PHE A 1 -5.64 0.76 -2.48
N GLY A 2 -5.95 2.07 -2.53
CA GLY A 2 -6.97 2.69 -1.67
C GLY A 2 -8.37 2.05 -1.69
N ARG A 3 -8.74 1.38 -2.79
CA ARG A 3 -10.01 0.65 -2.93
C ARG A 3 -9.87 -0.88 -2.91
N ALA A 4 -8.73 -1.40 -2.47
CA ALA A 4 -8.58 -2.84 -2.27
C ALA A 4 -9.66 -3.33 -1.29
N ALA A 5 -10.09 -4.58 -1.41
CA ALA A 5 -11.05 -5.15 -0.45
C ALA A 5 -10.45 -5.24 0.95
N PHE A 6 -9.15 -5.52 1.04
CA PHE A 6 -8.41 -5.61 2.28
C PHE A 6 -7.07 -4.90 2.15
N ILE A 7 -6.57 -4.41 3.28
CA ILE A 7 -5.17 -4.05 3.46
C ILE A 7 -4.57 -5.07 4.41
N ILE A 8 -3.44 -5.66 4.04
CA ILE A 8 -2.75 -6.64 4.89
C ILE A 8 -1.44 -6.01 5.37
N VAL A 9 -1.27 -5.95 6.69
CA VAL A 9 -0.01 -5.55 7.33
C VAL A 9 0.71 -6.83 7.74
N VAL A 10 1.96 -6.95 7.34
CA VAL A 10 2.78 -8.16 7.53
C VAL A 10 4.07 -7.78 8.24
N ASP A 11 4.40 -8.49 9.31
CA ASP A 11 5.74 -8.46 9.88
C ASP A 11 6.69 -9.27 8.97
N THR A 12 7.71 -8.63 8.42
CA THR A 12 8.58 -9.30 7.45
C THR A 12 9.57 -10.28 8.07
N GLU A 13 9.81 -10.22 9.38
CA GLU A 13 10.69 -11.15 10.10
C GLU A 13 9.93 -12.42 10.43
N THR A 14 8.73 -12.30 11.01
CA THR A 14 7.93 -13.43 11.51
C THR A 14 6.92 -13.97 10.51
N LEU A 15 6.52 -13.16 9.51
CA LEU A 15 5.40 -13.41 8.59
C LEU A 15 4.03 -13.44 9.26
N GLU A 16 3.92 -13.00 10.51
CA GLU A 16 2.62 -12.70 11.11
C GLU A 16 1.94 -11.57 10.35
N PHE A 17 0.61 -11.66 10.23
CA PHE A 17 -0.15 -10.67 9.48
C PHE A 17 -1.49 -10.37 10.13
N GLU A 18 -1.96 -9.14 9.91
CA GLU A 18 -3.30 -8.71 10.23
C GLU A 18 -3.99 -8.22 8.93
N ALA A 19 -5.22 -8.65 8.72
CA ALA A 19 -6.02 -8.24 7.57
C ALA A 19 -7.09 -7.23 8.02
N PHE A 20 -7.05 -6.04 7.43
CA PHE A 20 -7.99 -4.97 7.67
C PHE A 20 -9.02 -4.91 6.54
N ASP A 21 -10.29 -5.03 6.88
CA ASP A 21 -11.38 -4.78 5.94
C ASP A 21 -11.35 -3.30 5.52
N ASN A 22 -11.30 -3.07 4.21
CA ASN A 22 -11.21 -1.74 3.62
C ASN A 22 -12.52 -1.36 2.88
N ASN A 23 -13.65 -1.96 3.27
CA ASN A 23 -14.96 -1.76 2.67
C ASN A 23 -15.41 -0.29 2.65
N GLU A 24 -15.09 0.49 3.68
CA GLU A 24 -15.41 1.93 3.71
C GLU A 24 -14.71 2.67 2.56
N ASN A 25 -13.39 2.48 2.41
CA ASN A 25 -12.62 3.13 1.35
C ASN A 25 -12.92 2.56 -0.04
N LYS A 26 -13.14 1.24 -0.14
CA LYS A 26 -13.55 0.58 -1.38
C LYS A 26 -14.75 1.26 -2.02
N ASN A 27 -15.75 1.62 -1.21
CA ASN A 27 -17.00 2.25 -1.64
C ASN A 27 -17.01 3.79 -1.55
N ALA A 28 -15.95 4.42 -1.05
CA ALA A 28 -15.90 5.86 -0.85
C ALA A 28 -16.03 6.64 -2.17
N PHE A 29 -16.81 7.72 -2.22
CA PHE A 29 -16.94 8.52 -3.44
C PHE A 29 -15.62 9.18 -3.87
N LYS A 30 -14.83 9.65 -2.90
CA LYS A 30 -13.53 10.29 -3.11
C LYS A 30 -12.61 10.04 -1.92
N GLY A 31 -11.30 10.20 -2.12
CA GLY A 31 -10.32 10.19 -1.03
C GLY A 31 -10.00 8.80 -0.47
N ALA A 32 -10.45 7.71 -1.11
CA ALA A 32 -10.16 6.34 -0.69
C ALA A 32 -8.65 6.07 -0.52
N GLY A 33 -7.84 6.59 -1.44
CA GLY A 33 -6.37 6.47 -1.37
C GLY A 33 -5.75 7.19 -0.17
N ILE A 34 -6.22 8.40 0.15
CA ILE A 34 -5.71 9.19 1.28
C ILE A 34 -6.07 8.52 2.61
N GLN A 35 -7.32 8.08 2.75
CA GLN A 35 -7.79 7.41 3.97
C GLN A 35 -7.07 6.07 4.19
N ALA A 36 -6.89 5.27 3.14
CA ALA A 36 -6.10 4.05 3.23
C ALA A 36 -4.63 4.32 3.54
N ALA A 37 -4.04 5.39 2.99
CA ALA A 37 -2.66 5.80 3.31
C ALA A 37 -2.51 6.20 4.79
N ALA A 38 -3.47 6.95 5.33
CA ALA A 38 -3.49 7.33 6.74
C ALA A 38 -3.55 6.08 7.64
N MET A 39 -4.45 5.14 7.35
CA MET A 39 -4.53 3.88 8.11
C MET A 39 -3.23 3.08 8.06
N ILE A 40 -2.58 2.99 6.90
CA ILE A 40 -1.27 2.32 6.75
C ILE A 40 -0.22 3.00 7.65
N SER A 41 -0.20 4.34 7.68
CA SER A 41 0.69 5.11 8.55
C SER A 41 0.40 4.86 10.03
N ASP A 42 -0.87 4.80 10.43
CA ASP A 42 -1.29 4.54 11.82
C ASP A 42 -0.90 3.13 12.30
N LYS A 43 -0.62 2.22 11.36
CA LYS A 43 -0.09 0.87 11.63
C LYS A 43 1.45 0.81 11.63
N ASP A 44 2.12 1.96 11.63
CA ASP A 44 3.58 2.08 11.63
C ASP A 44 4.28 1.39 10.46
N ALA A 45 3.55 1.07 9.40
CA ALA A 45 4.07 0.36 8.24
C ALA A 45 5.18 1.18 7.56
N LYS A 46 6.27 0.52 7.16
CA LYS A 46 7.43 1.21 6.57
C LYS A 46 7.42 1.20 5.04
N VAL A 47 6.75 0.21 4.43
CA VAL A 47 6.68 0.03 2.99
C VAL A 47 5.28 -0.42 2.58
N LEU A 48 4.70 0.23 1.58
CA LEU A 48 3.50 -0.22 0.88
C LEU A 48 3.91 -0.99 -0.39
N LEU A 49 3.49 -2.26 -0.47
CA LEU A 49 3.58 -3.06 -1.70
C LEU A 49 2.22 -3.02 -2.41
N THR A 50 2.16 -2.47 -3.62
CA THR A 50 0.89 -2.31 -4.36
C THR A 50 1.09 -2.44 -5.86
N GLY A 51 0.02 -2.75 -6.59
CA GLY A 51 -0.02 -2.58 -8.04
C GLY A 51 -0.02 -1.09 -8.41
N PHE A 52 -1.01 -0.35 -7.91
CA PHE A 52 -1.20 1.07 -8.26
C PHE A 52 -1.29 1.99 -7.05
N CYS A 53 -0.61 3.14 -7.14
CA CYS A 53 -0.64 4.25 -6.19
C CYS A 53 -0.80 5.57 -6.95
N GLY A 54 -1.64 6.45 -6.44
CA GLY A 54 -2.08 7.67 -7.13
C GLY A 54 -1.56 8.89 -6.38
N PRO A 55 -1.48 10.07 -7.03
CA PRO A 55 -0.66 11.18 -6.56
C PRO A 55 -0.97 11.59 -5.12
N ASN A 56 -2.25 11.81 -4.79
CA ASN A 56 -2.64 12.22 -3.44
C ASN A 56 -2.28 11.19 -2.36
N ALA A 57 -2.42 9.90 -2.67
CA ALA A 57 -2.09 8.83 -1.75
C ALA A 57 -0.57 8.66 -1.61
N PHE A 58 0.15 8.78 -2.73
CA PHE A 58 1.61 8.76 -2.75
C PHE A 58 2.20 9.87 -1.88
N THR A 59 1.76 11.12 -2.07
CA THR A 59 2.19 12.25 -1.23
C THR A 59 1.87 12.05 0.25
N THR A 60 0.72 11.44 0.56
CA THR A 60 0.34 11.15 1.96
C THR A 60 1.28 10.12 2.58
N LEU A 61 1.59 9.03 1.86
CA LEU A 61 2.52 7.99 2.30
C LEU A 61 3.95 8.53 2.44
N GLU A 62 4.41 9.33 1.48
CA GLU A 62 5.72 9.96 1.50
C GLU A 62 5.89 10.90 2.71
N THR A 63 4.88 11.74 2.99
CA THR A 63 4.89 12.63 4.15
C THR A 63 4.95 11.86 5.47
N ALA A 64 4.33 10.67 5.51
CA ALA A 64 4.38 9.75 6.64
C ALA A 64 5.67 8.91 6.71
N GLY A 65 6.59 9.05 5.74
CA GLY A 65 7.83 8.27 5.67
C GLY A 65 7.61 6.81 5.22
N VAL A 66 6.45 6.49 4.67
CA VAL A 66 6.13 5.15 4.13
C VAL A 66 6.61 5.09 2.69
N LYS A 67 7.56 4.20 2.41
CA LYS A 67 8.05 3.99 1.04
C LYS A 67 7.03 3.22 0.22
N VAL A 68 7.02 3.41 -1.10
CA VAL A 68 6.09 2.72 -2.00
C VAL A 68 6.87 1.83 -2.95
N VAL A 69 6.38 0.61 -3.17
CA VAL A 69 6.79 -0.27 -4.25
C VAL A 69 5.55 -0.54 -5.11
N ASN A 70 5.58 0.00 -6.32
CA ASN A 70 4.51 -0.11 -7.30
C ASN A 70 4.65 -1.38 -8.16
N ASP A 71 3.68 -1.60 -9.05
CA ASP A 71 3.67 -2.66 -10.06
C ASP A 71 3.77 -4.08 -9.48
N GLN A 72 3.37 -4.25 -8.22
CA GLN A 72 3.28 -5.55 -7.57
C GLN A 72 1.99 -6.27 -7.95
N THR A 73 2.11 -7.56 -8.27
CA THR A 73 0.99 -8.43 -8.65
C THR A 73 1.27 -9.88 -8.25
N GLY A 74 0.21 -10.69 -8.14
CA GLY A 74 0.27 -12.10 -7.75
C GLY A 74 -0.15 -12.34 -6.30
N ARG A 75 0.24 -13.50 -5.75
CA ARG A 75 -0.08 -13.84 -4.36
C ARG A 75 0.72 -12.96 -3.41
N ILE A 76 0.08 -12.58 -2.31
CA ILE A 76 0.68 -11.70 -1.29
C ILE A 76 2.01 -12.27 -0.78
N ILE A 77 2.04 -13.57 -0.49
CA ILE A 77 3.26 -14.23 -0.01
C ILE A 77 4.42 -14.16 -1.01
N ASP A 78 4.15 -14.26 -2.32
CA ASP A 78 5.19 -14.18 -3.35
C ASP A 78 5.78 -12.76 -3.42
N VAL A 79 4.92 -11.74 -3.29
CA VAL A 79 5.32 -10.33 -3.28
C VAL A 79 6.14 -9.99 -2.03
N VAL A 80 5.73 -10.47 -0.85
CA VAL A 80 6.49 -10.30 0.39
C VAL A 80 7.86 -10.97 0.30
N GLN A 81 7.95 -12.17 -0.29
CA GLN A 81 9.23 -12.86 -0.46
C GLN A 81 10.18 -12.11 -1.41
N LYS A 82 9.67 -11.59 -2.54
CA LYS A 82 10.47 -10.73 -3.44
C LYS A 82 10.99 -9.48 -2.73
N PHE A 83 10.15 -8.85 -1.91
CA PHE A 83 10.54 -7.70 -1.10
C PHE A 83 11.67 -8.06 -0.12
N LYS A 84 11.53 -9.17 0.63
CA LYS A 84 12.55 -9.64 1.58
C LYS A 84 13.90 -9.95 0.92
N GLN A 85 13.90 -10.36 -0.35
CA GLN A 85 15.10 -10.62 -1.12
C GLN A 85 15.77 -9.34 -1.67
N GLY A 86 15.18 -8.17 -1.47
CA GLY A 86 15.65 -6.91 -2.05
C GLY A 86 15.34 -6.77 -3.55
N ASN A 87 14.54 -7.67 -4.13
CA ASN A 87 14.22 -7.70 -5.55
C ASN A 87 13.02 -6.80 -5.88
N VAL A 88 13.08 -5.54 -5.42
CA VAL A 88 12.03 -4.53 -5.60
C VAL A 88 12.64 -3.19 -5.96
N VAL A 89 11.86 -2.38 -6.69
CA VAL A 89 12.21 -1.00 -7.01
C VAL A 89 11.26 -0.10 -6.24
N TYR A 90 11.81 0.79 -5.43
CA TYR A 90 11.03 1.82 -4.77
C TYR A 90 10.57 2.84 -5.80
N ALA A 91 9.31 3.21 -5.72
CA ALA A 91 8.73 4.23 -6.58
C ALA A 91 9.17 5.62 -6.14
N GLU A 92 9.50 6.47 -7.11
CA GLU A 92 9.79 7.90 -6.90
C GLU A 92 8.54 8.78 -7.14
N ASP A 93 7.51 8.24 -7.79
CA ASP A 93 6.23 8.90 -8.03
C ASP A 93 5.08 7.88 -8.08
N SER A 94 3.86 8.38 -8.06
CA SER A 94 2.62 7.67 -8.39
C SER A 94 2.66 7.06 -9.80
N ASN A 95 1.98 5.93 -9.99
CA ASN A 95 1.88 5.22 -11.27
C ASN A 95 0.43 5.18 -11.80
N LYS A 96 -0.45 6.06 -11.30
CA LYS A 96 -1.85 6.13 -11.72
C LYS A 96 -2.44 7.52 -11.47
N ASP A 97 -3.26 8.03 -12.39
CA ASP A 97 -3.80 9.40 -12.37
C ASP A 97 -4.65 9.75 -11.13
N GLY A 98 -4.93 11.02 -10.84
CA GLY A 98 -5.66 11.43 -9.63
C GLY A 98 -7.16 11.07 -9.55
N HIS A 99 -7.75 10.47 -10.58
CA HIS A 99 -9.21 10.34 -10.74
C HIS A 99 -9.82 8.96 -10.36
N TRP A 100 -9.09 8.09 -9.65
CA TRP A 100 -9.55 6.72 -9.32
C TRP A 100 -9.79 6.47 -7.82
#